data_AF-A0A0A9DTP2-F1
#
_entry.id   AF-A0A0A9DTP2-F1
#
_cell.length_a   1.000
_cell.length_b   1.000
_cell.length_c   1.000
_cell.angle_alpha   90.00
_cell.angle_beta   90.00
_cell.angle_gamma   90.00
#
_symmetry.space_group_name_H-M   'P 1'
#
loop_
_entity.id
_entity.type
_entity.pdbx_description
1 polymer ?
#
loop_
_entity_poly.entity_id
_entity_poly.type
_entity_poly.pdbx_seq_one_letter_code
_entity_poly.pdbx_strand_id
1 'polypeptide(L)' 'MVEMIASKRMVGRPEELETLLACYLSLNADEHHDCIVKVFRQVWFELNHPARPAAPQPPRG' A
#
# COMPACT_ATOMS: atom_id res chain seq x y z
N MET A 1 14.36 -7.85 15.28
CA MET A 1 14.03 -8.24 13.89
C MET A 1 12.65 -7.72 13.45
N VAL A 2 11.60 -7.81 14.28
CA VAL A 2 10.27 -7.24 14.00
C VAL A 2 10.25 -5.69 14.02
N GLU A 3 11.04 -5.07 14.89
CA GLU A 3 11.13 -3.60 15.02
C GLU A 3 11.76 -2.88 13.81
N MET A 4 12.54 -3.59 12.97
CA MET A 4 13.13 -3.00 11.74
C MET A 4 12.13 -2.97 10.58
N ILE A 5 11.17 -3.90 10.54
CA ILE A 5 10.11 -3.94 9.53
C ILE A 5 9.03 -2.90 9.88
N ALA A 6 8.80 -2.65 11.18
CA ALA A 6 7.90 -1.61 11.67
C ALA A 6 8.46 -0.18 11.49
N SER A 7 9.78 -0.04 11.27
CA SER A 7 10.44 1.23 11.00
C SER A 7 10.25 1.72 9.55
N LYS A 8 9.04 2.20 9.25
CA LYS A 8 8.86 3.56 8.70
C LYS A 8 9.31 3.97 7.27
N ARG A 9 9.55 3.12 6.27
CA ARG A 9 9.74 3.70 4.90
C ARG A 9 9.31 2.97 3.64
N MET A 10 9.06 1.66 3.67
CA MET A 10 8.81 0.96 2.39
C MET A 10 7.40 1.13 1.82
N VAL A 11 6.42 1.50 2.65
CA VAL A 11 5.01 1.61 2.25
C VAL A 11 4.54 3.08 2.23
N GLY A 12 5.48 4.03 2.20
CA GLY A 12 5.19 5.47 2.22
C GLY A 12 5.71 6.25 1.02
N ARG A 13 6.43 5.61 0.09
CA ARG A 13 6.99 6.25 -1.09
C ARG A 13 6.30 5.74 -2.36
N PRO A 14 5.70 6.62 -3.16
CA PRO A 14 5.10 6.24 -4.45
C PRO A 14 6.08 5.45 -5.33
N GLU A 15 7.35 5.86 -5.29
CA GLU A 15 8.45 5.31 -6.10
C GLU A 15 8.71 3.81 -5.84
N GLU A 16 8.54 3.34 -4.59
CA GLU A 16 8.74 1.92 -4.26
C GLU A 16 7.57 1.07 -4.76
N LEU A 17 6.34 1.60 -4.67
CA LEU A 17 5.15 0.95 -5.20
C LEU A 17 5.19 0.88 -6.74
N GLU A 18 5.66 1.95 -7.40
CA GLU A 18 5.87 1.98 -8.85
C GLU A 18 6.96 0.98 -9.29
N THR A 19 8.09 0.92 -8.57
CA THR A 19 9.16 -0.05 -8.86
C THR A 19 8.64 -1.48 -8.72
N LEU A 20 7.87 -1.77 -7.67
CA LEU A 20 7.29 -3.08 -7.45
C LEU A 20 6.27 -3.43 -8.56
N LEU A 21 5.42 -2.48 -8.97
CA LEU A 21 4.49 -2.67 -10.09
C LEU A 21 5.25 -3.01 -11.38
N ALA A 22 6.30 -2.26 -11.72
CA ALA A 22 7.11 -2.50 -12.92
C ALA A 22 7.76 -3.90 -12.91
N CYS A 23 8.25 -4.35 -11.74
CA CYS A 23 8.77 -5.70 -11.57
C CYS A 23 7.69 -6.76 -11.84
N TYR A 24 6.49 -6.61 -11.27
CA TYR A 24 5.40 -7.56 -11.49
C TYR A 24 4.94 -7.61 -12.95
N LEU A 25 4.85 -6.47 -13.62
CA LEU A 25 4.50 -6.43 -15.04
C LEU A 25 5.59 -7.09 -15.92
N SER A 26 6.86 -6.90 -15.58
CA SER A 26 7.97 -7.50 -16.35
C SER A 26 8.10 -9.01 -16.16
N LEU A 27 7.69 -9.53 -15.00
CA LEU A 27 7.80 -10.95 -14.65
C LEU A 27 6.57 -11.79 -15.04
N ASN A 28 5.46 -11.15 -15.39
CA ASN A 28 4.21 -11.83 -15.70
C ASN A 28 3.79 -11.56 -17.15
N ALA A 29 3.09 -12.52 -17.77
CA ALA A 29 2.50 -12.34 -19.09
C ALA A 29 1.39 -11.27 -19.05
N ASP A 30 1.12 -10.66 -20.21
CA ASP A 30 0.15 -9.56 -20.37
C ASP A 30 -1.25 -9.92 -19.87
N GLU A 31 -1.63 -11.20 -19.91
CA GLU A 31 -2.91 -11.71 -19.39
C GLU A 31 -3.10 -11.47 -17.87
N HIS A 32 -2.01 -11.31 -17.13
CA HIS A 32 -2.03 -11.02 -15.70
C HIS A 32 -1.90 -9.54 -15.37
N HIS A 33 -1.50 -8.69 -16.34
CA HIS A 33 -1.22 -7.28 -16.10
C HIS A 33 -2.46 -6.53 -15.60
N ASP A 34 -3.63 -6.80 -16.17
CA ASP A 34 -4.89 -6.19 -15.73
C ASP A 34 -5.21 -6.48 -14.27
N CYS A 35 -4.95 -7.71 -13.83
CA CYS A 35 -5.15 -8.13 -12.44
C CYS A 35 -4.15 -7.44 -11.51
N ILE A 36 -2.87 -7.42 -11.91
CA ILE A 36 -1.78 -6.77 -11.17
C ILE A 36 -2.09 -5.27 -10.98
N VAL A 37 -2.43 -4.55 -12.05
CA VAL A 37 -2.74 -3.11 -11.99
C VAL A 37 -3.99 -2.82 -11.14
N LYS A 38 -5.00 -3.71 -11.13
CA LYS A 38 -6.18 -3.58 -10.25
C LYS A 38 -5.79 -3.65 -8.77
N VAL A 39 -4.98 -4.63 -8.38
CA VAL A 39 -4.53 -4.81 -6.99
C VAL A 39 -3.66 -3.63 -6.55
N PHE A 40 -2.71 -3.20 -7.38
CA PHE A 40 -1.83 -2.07 -7.05
C PHE A 40 -2.61 -0.75 -6.87
N ARG A 41 -3.65 -0.52 -7.69
CA ARG A 41 -4.56 0.62 -7.49
C ARG A 41 -5.29 0.56 -6.15
N GLN A 42 -5.79 -0.61 -5.76
CA GLN A 42 -6.48 -0.77 -4.48
C GLN A 42 -5.54 -0.47 -3.30
N VAL A 43 -4.32 -1.02 -3.32
CA VAL A 43 -3.30 -0.73 -2.30
C VAL A 43 -3.00 0.78 -2.24
N TRP A 44 -2.85 1.43 -3.39
CA TRP A 44 -2.63 2.88 -3.45
C TRP A 44 -3.75 3.70 -2.79
N PHE A 45 -5.01 3.31 -3.01
CA PHE A 45 -6.16 3.98 -2.38
C PHE A 45 -6.20 3.75 -0.86
N GLU A 46 -5.96 2.53 -0.39
CA GLU A 46 -5.93 2.22 1.06
C GLU A 46 -4.82 2.99 1.78
N LEU A 47 -3.65 3.17 1.13
CA LEU A 47 -2.52 3.91 1.71
C LEU A 47 -2.75 5.42 1.74
N ASN A 48 -3.39 5.99 0.71
CA ASN A 48 -3.64 7.44 0.63
C ASN A 48 -4.97 7.89 1.23
N HIS A 49 -5.87 6.96 1.50
CA HIS A 49 -7.14 7.22 2.13
C HIS A 49 -7.30 6.34 3.38
N PRO A 50 -6.43 6.51 4.41
CA PRO A 50 -6.63 5.83 5.67
C PRO A 50 -8.00 6.28 6.18
N ALA A 51 -8.95 5.36 6.25
CA ALA A 51 -10.22 5.61 6.90
C ALA A 51 -9.90 6.27 8.24
N ARG A 52 -10.36 7.51 8.40
CA ARG A 52 -10.12 8.39 9.57
C ARG A 52 -10.07 7.54 10.84
N PRO A 53 -8.98 7.56 11.65
CA PRO A 53 -9.03 6.89 12.93
C PRO A 53 -10.20 7.51 13.69
N ALA A 54 -11.14 6.68 14.14
CA ALA A 54 -12.25 7.12 14.97
C ALA A 54 -11.67 8.02 16.06
N ALA A 55 -12.08 9.29 16.06
CA ALA A 55 -11.61 10.27 17.03
C ALA A 55 -11.77 9.70 18.45
N PRO A 56 -10.83 9.97 19.38
CA PRO A 56 -10.96 9.50 20.74
C PRO A 56 -12.23 10.11 21.32
N GLN A 57 -13.19 9.25 21.69
CA GLN A 57 -14.40 9.71 22.35
C GLN A 57 -13.97 10.29 23.70
N PRO A 58 -14.35 11.55 24.03
CA PRO A 58 -13.97 12.13 25.30
C PRO A 58 -14.54 11.28 26.45
N PRO A 59 -13.83 11.18 27.59
CA PRO A 59 -14.30 10.38 28.71
C PRO A 59 -15.69 10.88 29.14
N ARG A 60 -16.67 9.98 29.10
CA ARG A 60 -17.92 10.17 29.83
C ARG A 60 -17.66 9.75 31.26
N GLY A 61 -17.39 10.71 32.14
CA GLY A 61 -17.25 10.50 33.58
C GLY A 61 -16.04 11.17 34.16
#